data_AF-A0A1S1QK43-F1
#
_entry.id   AF-A0A1S1QK43-F1
#
_cell.length_a   1.000
_cell.length_b   1.000
_cell.length_c   1.000
_cell.angle_alpha   90.00
_cell.angle_beta   90.00
_cell.angle_gamma   90.00
#
_symmetry.space_group_name_H-M   'P 1'
#
loop_
_entity.id
_entity.type
_entity.pdbx_description
1 polymer ?
#
loop_
_entity_poly.entity_id
_entity_poly.type
_entity_poly.pdbx_seq_one_letter_code
_entity_poly.pdbx_strand_id
1 'polypeptide(L)'
;MQQTPPVYPRVLDELLPGACHVDAARENNRIEADHSRLKARLRPMRGLKRLRSAQTISAGHAFVQNIRRGHYELGIDTDPHTRLTAAFTELTLVI
;
A
#
# COMPACT_ATOMS: atom_id res chain seq x y z
N MET A 1 -8.98 -22.38 -2.06
CA MET A 1 -9.41 -21.64 -3.27
C MET A 1 -8.16 -21.13 -3.98
N GLN A 2 -7.60 -21.88 -4.92
CA GLN A 2 -6.48 -21.41 -5.76
C GLN A 2 -7.04 -20.41 -6.80
N GLN A 3 -6.46 -19.22 -6.90
CA GLN A 3 -6.73 -18.26 -7.98
C GLN A 3 -5.71 -18.48 -9.09
N THR A 4 -6.16 -19.04 -10.21
CA THR A 4 -5.40 -19.16 -11.47
C THR A 4 -5.21 -17.75 -12.08
N PRO A 5 -4.01 -17.36 -12.55
CA PRO A 5 -3.84 -16.09 -13.24
C PRO A 5 -4.62 -16.11 -14.57
N PRO A 6 -5.40 -15.08 -14.90
CA PRO A 6 -6.14 -15.06 -16.16
C PRO A 6 -5.15 -14.89 -17.31
N VAL A 7 -5.13 -15.86 -18.23
CA VAL A 7 -4.38 -15.83 -19.51
C VAL A 7 -5.04 -14.87 -20.53
N TYR A 8 -6.24 -14.37 -20.20
CA TYR A 8 -7.15 -13.66 -21.09
C TYR A 8 -6.92 -12.15 -21.37
N PRO A 9 -6.08 -11.36 -20.65
CA PRO A 9 -6.04 -9.91 -20.86
C PRO A 9 -5.72 -9.51 -22.30
N ARG A 10 -4.70 -10.14 -22.89
CA ARG A 10 -4.20 -9.79 -24.22
C ARG A 10 -5.18 -10.13 -25.35
N VAL A 11 -5.91 -11.24 -25.19
CA VAL A 11 -6.95 -11.66 -26.15
C VAL A 11 -8.16 -10.72 -26.08
N LEU A 12 -8.49 -10.21 -24.88
CA LEU A 12 -9.57 -9.25 -24.69
C LEU A 12 -9.20 -7.86 -25.25
N ASP A 13 -7.94 -7.45 -25.16
CA ASP A 13 -7.44 -6.21 -25.76
C ASP A 13 -7.54 -6.22 -27.30
N GLU A 14 -7.36 -7.40 -27.93
CA GLU A 14 -7.50 -7.59 -29.38
C GLU A 14 -8.96 -7.61 -29.84
N LEU A 15 -9.85 -8.26 -29.08
CA LEU A 15 -11.27 -8.41 -29.45
C LEU A 15 -12.13 -7.19 -29.07
N LEU A 16 -11.80 -6.48 -28.00
CA LEU A 16 -12.60 -5.39 -27.43
C LEU A 16 -11.71 -4.20 -27.01
N PRO A 17 -11.06 -3.50 -27.95
CA PRO A 17 -10.09 -2.44 -27.65
C PRO A 17 -10.70 -1.20 -26.93
N GLY A 18 -12.03 -1.07 -26.92
CA GLY A 18 -12.75 -0.01 -26.18
C GLY A 18 -13.26 -0.42 -24.80
N ALA A 19 -13.09 -1.69 -24.38
CA ALA A 19 -13.56 -2.16 -23.09
C ALA A 19 -12.57 -1.80 -21.98
N CYS A 20 -13.00 -1.00 -21.01
CA CYS A 20 -12.22 -0.75 -19.80
C CYS A 20 -12.40 -1.92 -18.84
N HIS A 21 -11.32 -2.62 -18.51
CA HIS A 21 -11.34 -3.62 -17.44
C HIS A 21 -11.50 -2.90 -16.08
N VAL A 22 -12.71 -2.91 -15.52
CA VAL A 22 -13.00 -2.28 -14.23
C VAL A 22 -12.50 -3.18 -13.10
N ASP A 23 -11.28 -2.91 -12.67
CA ASP A 23 -10.51 -3.66 -11.66
C ASP A 23 -10.96 -3.36 -10.21
N ALA A 24 -12.21 -2.92 -9.97
CA ALA A 24 -12.68 -2.47 -8.66
C ALA A 24 -12.45 -3.50 -7.53
N ALA A 25 -12.54 -4.80 -7.85
CA ALA A 25 -12.19 -5.87 -6.90
C ALA A 25 -10.70 -5.87 -6.53
N ARG A 26 -9.82 -5.57 -7.50
CA ARG A 26 -8.37 -5.46 -7.30
C ARG A 26 -8.00 -4.20 -6.51
N GLU A 27 -8.74 -3.11 -6.71
CA GLU A 27 -8.61 -1.90 -5.89
C GLU A 27 -9.00 -2.19 -4.44
N ASN A 28 -10.13 -2.86 -4.23
CA ASN A 28 -10.58 -3.27 -2.89
C ASN A 28 -9.55 -4.19 -2.21
N ASN A 29 -8.94 -5.12 -2.94
CA ASN A 29 -7.90 -5.99 -2.40
C ASN A 29 -6.70 -5.22 -1.81
N ARG A 30 -6.35 -4.05 -2.36
CA ARG A 30 -5.26 -3.22 -1.81
C ARG A 30 -5.66 -2.61 -0.47
N ILE A 31 -6.90 -2.12 -0.37
CA ILE A 31 -7.48 -1.55 0.86
C ILE A 31 -7.55 -2.63 1.95
N GLU A 32 -8.08 -3.81 1.62
CA GLU A 32 -8.17 -4.95 2.54
C GLU A 32 -6.80 -5.44 3.02
N ALA A 33 -5.80 -5.43 2.13
CA ALA A 33 -4.43 -5.83 2.48
C ALA A 33 -3.78 -4.85 3.47
N ASP A 34 -3.94 -3.53 3.26
CA ASP A 34 -3.40 -2.53 4.18
C ASP A 34 -4.16 -2.52 5.51
N HIS A 35 -5.49 -2.68 5.49
CA HIS A 35 -6.29 -2.86 6.70
C HIS A 35 -5.85 -4.10 7.49
N SER A 36 -5.62 -5.23 6.82
CA SER A 36 -5.15 -6.47 7.46
C SER A 36 -3.76 -6.31 8.09
N ARG A 37 -2.84 -5.58 7.45
CA ARG A 37 -1.51 -5.27 8.01
C ARG A 37 -1.60 -4.34 9.22
N LEU A 38 -2.44 -3.31 9.15
CA LEU A 38 -2.70 -2.42 10.28
C LEU A 38 -3.29 -3.23 11.44
N LYS A 39 -4.32 -4.04 11.21
CA LYS A 39 -4.94 -4.90 12.21
C LYS A 39 -3.93 -5.87 12.83
N ALA A 40 -3.07 -6.50 12.04
CA ALA A 40 -2.02 -7.39 12.53
C ALA A 40 -1.03 -6.66 13.46
N ARG A 41 -0.64 -5.42 13.12
CA ARG A 41 0.24 -4.60 13.95
C ARG A 41 -0.45 -4.09 15.22
N LEU A 42 -1.76 -3.84 15.17
CA LEU A 42 -2.54 -3.41 16.33
C LEU A 42 -2.93 -4.56 17.28
N ARG A 43 -3.01 -5.80 16.79
CA ARG A 43 -3.46 -6.97 17.55
C ARG A 43 -2.70 -7.25 18.86
N PRO A 44 -1.37 -7.01 18.96
CA PRO A 44 -0.65 -7.12 20.23
C PRO A 44 -1.03 -6.05 21.26
N MET A 45 -1.68 -4.96 20.85
CA MET A 45 -2.11 -3.87 21.73
C MET A 45 -3.53 -4.11 22.25
N ARG A 46 -3.84 -3.65 23.47
CA ARG A 46 -5.20 -3.71 24.07
C ARG A 46 -6.20 -2.71 23.43
N GLY A 47 -6.07 -2.46 22.13
CA GLY A 47 -6.83 -1.44 21.41
C GLY A 47 -6.36 -0.01 21.68
N LEU A 48 -6.87 0.93 20.89
CA LEU A 48 -6.55 2.36 20.97
C LEU A 48 -7.66 3.06 21.74
N LYS A 49 -7.33 3.62 22.91
CA LYS A 49 -8.31 4.22 23.84
C LYS A 49 -8.81 5.61 23.42
N ARG A 50 -8.16 6.25 22.46
CA ARG A 50 -8.48 7.62 22.01
C ARG A 50 -8.50 7.67 20.49
N LEU A 51 -9.48 8.39 19.94
CA LEU A 51 -9.59 8.61 18.50
C LEU A 51 -8.34 9.29 17.93
N ARG A 52 -7.78 10.28 18.62
CA ARG A 52 -6.51 10.92 18.22
C ARG A 52 -5.37 9.90 18.09
N SER A 53 -5.26 8.95 19.01
CA SER A 53 -4.24 7.90 18.94
C SER A 53 -4.47 6.97 17.74
N ALA A 54 -5.73 6.63 17.45
CA ALA A 54 -6.09 5.89 16.25
C ALA A 54 -5.69 6.62 14.98
N GLN A 55 -5.97 7.92 14.90
CA GLN A 55 -5.59 8.75 13.76
C GLN A 55 -4.07 8.81 13.57
N THR A 56 -3.31 9.12 14.64
CA THR A 56 -1.84 9.20 14.57
C THR A 56 -1.21 7.87 14.13
N ILE A 57 -1.67 6.75 14.69
CA ILE A 57 -1.10 5.43 14.37
C ILE A 57 -1.48 4.99 12.96
N SER A 58 -2.73 5.19 12.54
CA SER A 58 -3.17 4.88 11.18
C SER A 58 -2.42 5.73 10.14
N ALA A 59 -2.25 7.03 10.39
CA ALA A 59 -1.49 7.93 9.52
C ALA A 59 -0.02 7.51 9.41
N GLY A 60 0.63 7.22 10.54
CA GLY A 60 2.02 6.74 10.54
C GLY A 60 2.18 5.39 9.85
N HIS A 61 1.21 4.48 10.00
CA HIS A 61 1.21 3.21 9.28
C HIS A 61 1.09 3.41 7.76
N ALA A 62 0.11 4.21 7.32
CA ALA A 62 -0.07 4.53 5.91
C ALA A 62 1.18 5.21 5.31
N PHE A 63 1.77 6.16 6.04
CA PHE A 63 3.00 6.85 5.61
C PHE A 63 4.15 5.87 5.32
N VAL A 64 4.44 4.96 6.26
CA VAL A 64 5.49 3.94 6.08
C VAL A 64 5.19 3.02 4.88
N GLN A 65 3.93 2.62 4.71
CA GLN A 65 3.53 1.76 3.60
C GLN A 65 3.62 2.48 2.25
N ASN A 66 3.28 3.77 2.20
CA ASN A 66 3.37 4.61 1.01
C ASN A 66 4.82 4.87 0.60
N ILE A 67 5.74 5.11 1.55
CA ILE A 67 7.18 5.18 1.27
C ILE A 67 7.66 3.88 0.63
N ARG A 68 7.34 2.73 1.23
CA ARG A 68 7.75 1.41 0.68
C ARG A 68 7.24 1.16 -0.74
N ARG A 69 6.09 1.73 -1.10
CA ARG A 69 5.50 1.61 -2.43
C ARG A 69 5.97 2.68 -3.41
N GLY A 70 6.80 3.64 -2.98
CA GLY A 70 7.26 4.75 -3.82
C GLY A 70 6.16 5.77 -4.14
N HIS A 71 5.17 5.94 -3.25
CA HIS A 71 4.12 6.96 -3.40
C HIS A 71 4.55 8.35 -2.90
N TYR A 72 5.82 8.49 -2.49
CA TYR A 72 6.45 9.76 -2.15
C TYR A 72 7.77 9.85 -2.91
N GLU A 73 8.24 11.08 -3.12
CA GLU A 73 9.56 11.38 -3.70
C GLU A 73 10.72 11.04 -2.73
N LEU A 74 10.40 10.58 -1.52
CA LEU A 74 11.38 10.16 -0.52
C LEU A 74 12.03 8.81 -0.88
N GLY A 75 13.37 8.78 -0.96
CA GLY A 75 14.14 7.57 -1.24
C GLY A 75 13.83 6.93 -2.60
N ILE A 76 13.25 7.68 -3.53
CA ILE A 76 12.75 7.13 -4.81
C ILE A 76 13.87 6.51 -5.65
N ASP A 77 15.07 7.10 -5.59
CA ASP A 77 16.28 6.65 -6.31
C ASP A 77 17.00 5.49 -5.65
N THR A 78 16.48 4.99 -4.52
CA THR A 78 17.07 3.87 -3.79
C THR A 78 16.33 2.56 -4.04
N ASP A 79 17.04 1.45 -3.83
CA ASP A 79 16.47 0.11 -3.89
C ASP A 79 15.24 0.00 -2.97
N PRO A 80 14.11 -0.59 -3.41
CA PRO A 80 12.88 -0.68 -2.62
C PRO A 80 13.05 -1.27 -1.21
N HIS A 81 14.02 -2.16 -0.99
CA HIS A 81 14.30 -2.72 0.34
C HIS A 81 14.97 -1.71 1.28
N THR A 82 15.70 -0.75 0.73
CA THR A 82 16.41 0.31 1.48
C THR A 82 15.65 1.64 1.53
N ARG A 83 14.63 1.80 0.69
CA ARG A 83 13.83 3.02 0.53
C ARG A 83 13.30 3.62 1.83
N LEU A 84 12.84 2.79 2.76
CA LEU A 84 12.34 3.29 4.04
C LEU A 84 13.46 3.97 4.85
N THR A 85 14.64 3.38 4.89
CA THR A 85 15.79 3.94 5.61
C THR A 85 16.24 5.24 4.95
N ALA A 86 16.39 5.25 3.62
CA ALA A 86 16.77 6.43 2.86
C ALA A 86 15.78 7.58 3.05
N ALA A 87 14.48 7.31 2.98
CA ALA A 87 13.42 8.28 3.21
C ALA A 87 13.50 8.95 4.59
N PHE A 88 13.81 8.19 5.65
CA PHE A 88 14.01 8.77 6.98
C PHE A 88 15.30 9.59 7.08
N THR A 89 16.37 9.18 6.40
CA THR A 89 17.61 9.97 6.31
C THR A 89 17.36 11.31 5.60
N GLU A 90 16.68 11.30 4.46
CA GLU A 90 16.27 12.51 3.73
C GLU A 90 15.38 13.41 4.58
N LEU A 91 14.39 12.84 5.27
CA LEU A 91 13.50 13.61 6.14
C LEU A 91 14.25 14.30 7.28
N THR A 92 15.33 13.70 7.78
CA THR A 92 16.17 14.29 8.84
C THR A 92 16.96 15.50 8.35
N LEU A 93 17.19 15.63 7.04
CA LEU A 93 17.90 16.79 6.46
C LEU A 93 16.99 18.02 6.29
N VAL A 94 15.68 17.85 6.39
CA VAL A 94 14.68 18.89 6.07
C VAL A 94 13.83 19.31 7.27
N ILE A 95 14.08 18.77 8.46
CA ILE A 95 13.46 19.14 9.75
C ILE A 95 14.55 19.69 10.67
#